data_AF-A0A382DNU6-F1
#
_entry.id   AF-A0A382DNU6-F1
#
_cell.length_a   1.000
_cell.length_b   1.000
_cell.length_c   1.000
_cell.angle_alpha   90.00
_cell.angle_beta   90.00
_cell.angle_gamma   90.00
#
_symmetry.space_group_name_H-M   'P 1'
#
loop_
_entity.id
_entity.type
_entity.pdbx_description
1 polymer ?
#
loop_
_entity_poly.entity_id
_entity_poly.type
_entity_poly.pdbx_seq_one_letter_code
_entity_poly.pdbx_strand_id
1 'polypeptide(L)'
;IFHFPFGRRVNDALSRAFAFELGKEIGSSIRISLSDDAFLLTFPTRLAIEGIAERLMPEKLEPLLRKAIKNTEIFAQRFRHCANRSFMVLRNYKGREISLPRQQLRTSQVLEAINEVDSFPMLEEAYREVLYDAFDLKNAQNILDEIRKEDRKINYRSYSPIPSPLAHGLILSGLSDIVLMEDRSALLRELHTQVLGKVLENDGGDKPRFEKELIDSYFNEKKPIISNEDTLLDAIKQIGGLYLLDDKEKSIYRMSDRAASEMQDLAKELIKSGAVESVWTGKKETQYTIPDSVPYYKAIYSKNEKLTEKAKKAYSKLKENTKLTNKKIIEELDSNYLISKKTESFSKKQSGKNKSYEKSLDWIIKKHLAFVGPRSSDDIAIELNLSEEIINQTLYELEEQGIVQGGNFALGRKIPQYLLAEDVIYLEAQSHGGLEVVSETILREYIDNKLFRKFDSLQTLFDQYTDVSSPRIVFHRLNNPDLEEWWEWRDSDSILQGRFSSGRLRYVPANKIGMYQTLFRREVIGKVQNLIVDMLRRSPPMTKGEITKELEIKTEVVDGALRSLEENLIIHRYNRHRNPWTTHNRYRILNDY
;
A
#
# COMPACT_ATOMS: atom_id res chain seq x y z
N ILE A 1 -33.79 -13.04 6.38
CA ILE A 1 -34.05 -12.48 5.03
C ILE A 1 -35.07 -13.37 4.36
N PHE A 2 -36.11 -12.79 3.76
CA PHE A 2 -37.14 -13.51 3.02
C PHE A 2 -36.93 -13.26 1.52
N HIS A 3 -36.65 -14.32 0.75
CA HIS A 3 -36.47 -14.25 -0.71
C HIS A 3 -37.81 -14.54 -1.41
N PHE A 4 -38.65 -13.51 -1.54
CA PHE A 4 -40.02 -13.57 -2.05
C PHE A 4 -40.12 -12.79 -3.38
N PRO A 5 -40.03 -13.46 -4.54
CA PRO A 5 -40.08 -12.83 -5.86
C PRO A 5 -41.51 -12.48 -6.28
N PHE A 6 -42.22 -11.70 -5.46
CA PHE A 6 -43.62 -11.31 -5.66
C PHE A 6 -43.79 -9.83 -6.02
N GLY A 7 -42.68 -9.11 -6.16
CA GLY A 7 -42.68 -7.68 -6.47
C GLY A 7 -42.76 -6.81 -5.22
N ARG A 8 -42.29 -5.56 -5.37
CA ARG A 8 -42.08 -4.62 -4.27
C ARG A 8 -43.33 -4.35 -3.43
N ARG A 9 -44.49 -4.15 -4.08
CA ARG A 9 -45.75 -3.74 -3.42
C ARG A 9 -46.32 -4.84 -2.52
N VAL A 10 -46.15 -6.09 -2.92
CA VAL A 10 -46.51 -7.27 -2.12
C VAL A 10 -45.51 -7.43 -0.97
N ASN A 11 -44.21 -7.33 -1.26
CA ASN A 11 -43.17 -7.46 -0.25
C ASN A 11 -43.22 -6.36 0.82
N ASP A 12 -43.56 -5.13 0.45
CA ASP A 12 -43.75 -4.02 1.40
C ASP A 12 -44.89 -4.33 2.37
N ALA A 13 -46.02 -4.85 1.87
CA ALA A 13 -47.15 -5.30 2.71
C ALA A 13 -46.73 -6.42 3.68
N LEU A 14 -46.16 -7.51 3.15
CA LEU A 14 -45.76 -8.67 3.97
C LEU A 14 -44.69 -8.29 5.01
N SER A 15 -43.69 -7.51 4.60
CA SER A 15 -42.61 -7.10 5.50
C SER A 15 -43.10 -6.29 6.70
N ARG A 16 -44.07 -5.39 6.52
CA ARG A 16 -44.62 -4.56 7.60
C ARG A 16 -45.52 -5.37 8.53
N ALA A 17 -46.32 -6.27 7.98
CA ALA A 17 -47.12 -7.20 8.77
C ALA A 17 -46.22 -8.07 9.66
N PHE A 18 -45.18 -8.67 9.06
CA PHE A 18 -44.26 -9.55 9.78
C PHE A 18 -43.39 -8.78 10.79
N ALA A 19 -42.90 -7.59 10.44
CA ALA A 19 -42.16 -6.73 11.35
C ALA A 19 -43.01 -6.28 12.55
N PHE A 20 -44.31 -6.06 12.35
CA PHE A 20 -45.20 -5.67 13.44
C PHE A 20 -45.46 -6.81 14.42
N GLU A 21 -45.70 -8.03 13.93
CA GLU A 21 -45.86 -9.21 14.80
C GLU A 21 -44.57 -9.58 15.52
N LEU A 22 -43.44 -9.66 14.79
CA LEU A 22 -42.13 -9.88 15.42
C LEU A 22 -41.78 -8.77 16.42
N GLY A 23 -42.12 -7.51 16.13
CA GLY A 23 -41.82 -6.39 17.01
C GLY A 23 -42.55 -6.47 18.35
N LYS A 24 -43.79 -6.97 18.35
CA LYS A 24 -44.53 -7.25 19.59
C LYS A 24 -43.90 -8.38 20.40
N GLU A 25 -43.49 -9.44 19.71
CA GLU A 25 -42.89 -10.61 20.36
C GLU A 25 -41.54 -10.28 21.00
N ILE A 26 -40.67 -9.57 20.26
CA ILE A 26 -39.32 -9.22 20.71
C ILE A 26 -39.34 -8.00 21.66
N GLY A 27 -40.39 -7.17 21.60
CA GLY A 27 -40.45 -5.91 22.35
C GLY A 27 -39.49 -4.84 21.82
N SER A 28 -39.11 -4.90 20.53
CA SER A 28 -38.17 -3.96 19.92
C SER A 28 -38.60 -3.53 18.52
N SER A 29 -38.12 -2.36 18.08
CA SER A 29 -38.37 -1.86 16.73
C SER A 29 -37.58 -2.65 15.69
N ILE A 30 -38.25 -3.11 14.65
CA ILE A 30 -37.65 -3.89 13.57
C ILE A 30 -37.37 -2.97 12.38
N ARG A 31 -36.12 -2.97 11.92
CA ARG A 31 -35.74 -2.26 10.70
C ARG A 31 -36.07 -3.13 9.48
N ILE A 32 -36.70 -2.52 8.49
CA ILE A 32 -37.12 -3.18 7.25
C ILE A 32 -36.26 -2.65 6.10
N SER A 33 -35.78 -3.55 5.25
CA SER A 33 -35.17 -3.22 3.95
C SER A 33 -35.86 -4.01 2.86
N LEU A 34 -36.08 -3.37 1.71
CA LEU A 34 -36.95 -3.89 0.65
C LEU A 34 -36.20 -3.95 -0.67
N SER A 35 -36.53 -4.98 -1.45
CA SER A 35 -36.22 -5.12 -2.86
C SER A 35 -37.42 -5.74 -3.56
N ASP A 36 -37.39 -5.78 -4.89
CA ASP A 36 -38.49 -6.33 -5.67
C ASP A 36 -38.65 -7.84 -5.43
N ASP A 37 -37.55 -8.53 -5.11
CA ASP A 37 -37.50 -9.99 -4.95
C ASP A 37 -37.31 -10.49 -3.51
N ALA A 38 -37.12 -9.59 -2.55
CA ALA A 38 -36.80 -9.96 -1.16
C ALA A 38 -37.00 -8.82 -0.17
N PHE A 39 -37.16 -9.16 1.11
CA PHE A 39 -37.12 -8.20 2.21
C PHE A 39 -36.31 -8.70 3.42
N LEU A 40 -35.67 -7.76 4.11
CA LEU A 40 -34.80 -7.98 5.25
C LEU A 40 -35.44 -7.35 6.48
N LEU A 41 -35.52 -8.15 7.55
CA LEU A 41 -35.93 -7.71 8.88
C LEU A 41 -34.69 -7.77 9.78
N THR A 42 -34.36 -6.65 10.43
CA THR A 42 -33.21 -6.53 11.32
C THR A 42 -33.68 -6.23 12.73
N PHE A 43 -33.23 -7.04 13.69
CA PHE A 43 -33.60 -6.99 15.11
C PHE A 43 -32.42 -7.50 15.96
N PRO A 44 -32.34 -7.14 17.26
CA PRO A 44 -31.12 -7.34 18.06
C PRO A 44 -30.92 -8.78 18.56
N THR A 45 -31.97 -9.59 18.63
CA THR A 45 -31.93 -10.94 19.22
C THR A 45 -31.92 -12.03 18.15
N ARG A 46 -31.37 -13.21 18.46
CA ARG A 46 -31.53 -14.39 17.60
C ARG A 46 -32.89 -15.05 17.87
N LEU A 47 -33.53 -15.57 16.82
CA LEU A 47 -34.82 -16.25 16.87
C LEU A 47 -34.73 -17.60 16.18
N ALA A 48 -35.55 -18.56 16.60
CA ALA A 48 -35.70 -19.81 15.87
C ALA A 48 -36.29 -19.52 14.47
N ILE A 49 -35.58 -19.94 13.42
CA ILE A 49 -35.97 -19.69 12.03
C ILE A 49 -37.02 -20.72 11.58
N GLU A 50 -36.90 -21.96 12.04
CA GLU A 50 -37.88 -23.01 11.79
C GLU A 50 -39.23 -22.62 12.40
N GLY A 51 -40.30 -22.75 11.63
CA GLY A 51 -41.64 -22.39 12.10
C GLY A 51 -41.95 -20.89 12.06
N ILE A 52 -41.01 -20.03 11.64
CA ILE A 52 -41.19 -18.58 11.73
C ILE A 52 -42.28 -18.06 10.78
N ALA A 53 -42.45 -18.67 9.61
CA ALA A 53 -43.48 -18.24 8.68
C ALA A 53 -44.86 -18.58 9.24
N GLU A 54 -45.05 -19.79 9.77
CA GLU A 54 -46.30 -20.24 10.39
C GLU A 54 -46.71 -19.34 11.56
N ARG A 55 -45.73 -18.81 12.31
CA ARG A 55 -45.97 -17.90 13.43
C ARG A 55 -46.34 -16.48 13.02
N LEU A 56 -45.81 -16.00 11.89
CA LEU A 56 -45.98 -14.61 11.44
C LEU A 56 -47.09 -14.42 10.41
N MET A 57 -47.63 -15.50 9.84
CA MET A 57 -48.65 -15.44 8.81
C MET A 57 -50.05 -15.24 9.38
N PRO A 58 -50.65 -14.05 9.26
CA PRO A 58 -52.00 -13.82 9.75
C PRO A 58 -53.04 -14.58 8.92
N GLU A 59 -54.20 -14.88 9.51
CA GLU A 59 -55.38 -15.32 8.75
C GLU A 59 -55.87 -14.23 7.80
N LYS A 60 -55.98 -13.00 8.30
CA LYS A 60 -56.37 -11.82 7.53
C LYS A 60 -55.29 -10.76 7.64
N LEU A 61 -54.73 -10.38 6.50
CA LEU A 61 -53.62 -9.44 6.40
C LEU A 61 -54.07 -7.98 6.64
N GLU A 62 -55.28 -7.60 6.21
CA GLU A 62 -55.77 -6.22 6.29
C GLU A 62 -55.82 -5.67 7.73
N PRO A 63 -56.48 -6.33 8.72
CA PRO A 63 -56.56 -5.79 10.07
C PRO A 63 -55.18 -5.65 10.73
N LEU A 64 -54.26 -6.55 10.39
CA LEU A 64 -52.90 -6.51 10.89
C LEU A 64 -52.14 -5.32 10.29
N LEU A 65 -52.23 -5.14 8.98
CA LEU A 65 -51.59 -4.03 8.29
C LEU A 65 -52.10 -2.67 8.75
N ARG A 66 -53.41 -2.52 8.96
CA ARG A 66 -53.99 -1.29 9.52
C ARG A 66 -53.33 -0.90 10.84
N LYS A 67 -53.09 -1.89 11.73
CA LYS A 67 -52.36 -1.67 12.99
C LYS A 67 -50.87 -1.34 12.76
N ALA A 68 -50.23 -2.07 11.85
CA ALA A 68 -48.80 -1.91 11.55
C ALA A 68 -48.46 -0.53 10.96
N ILE A 69 -49.35 0.03 10.12
CA ILE A 69 -49.07 1.29 9.42
C ILE A 69 -49.57 2.55 10.13
N LYS A 70 -50.43 2.44 11.14
CA LYS A 70 -51.06 3.59 11.82
C LYS A 70 -50.04 4.68 12.22
N ASN A 71 -48.89 4.28 12.74
CA ASN A 71 -47.84 5.18 13.24
C ASN A 71 -46.64 5.32 12.28
N THR A 72 -46.84 5.05 10.98
CA THR A 72 -45.76 5.09 10.00
C THR A 72 -45.80 6.36 9.14
N GLU A 73 -44.64 6.81 8.68
CA GLU A 73 -44.55 8.02 7.84
C GLU A 73 -45.27 7.86 6.49
N ILE A 74 -45.33 6.64 5.93
CA ILE A 74 -46.08 6.38 4.69
C ILE A 74 -47.58 6.66 4.87
N PHE A 75 -48.14 6.28 6.02
CA PHE A 75 -49.53 6.57 6.35
C PHE A 75 -49.74 8.06 6.61
N ALA A 76 -48.88 8.68 7.43
CA ALA A 76 -48.95 10.11 7.70
C ALA A 76 -48.87 10.93 6.40
N GLN A 77 -47.99 10.55 5.46
CA GLN A 77 -47.86 11.18 4.17
C GLN A 77 -49.12 11.01 3.30
N ARG A 78 -49.69 9.80 3.21
CA ARG A 78 -50.93 9.56 2.45
C ARG A 78 -52.10 10.32 3.04
N PHE A 79 -52.22 10.35 4.36
CA PHE A 79 -53.21 11.18 5.04
C PHE A 79 -53.03 12.67 4.71
N ARG A 80 -51.79 13.19 4.67
CA ARG A 80 -51.52 14.57 4.21
C ARG A 80 -52.04 14.84 2.81
N HIS A 81 -51.84 13.92 1.88
CA HIS A 81 -52.37 14.05 0.52
C HIS A 81 -53.90 14.03 0.48
N CYS A 82 -54.52 13.10 1.21
CA CYS A 82 -55.96 13.01 1.37
C CYS A 82 -56.56 14.29 1.94
N ALA A 83 -56.06 14.76 3.09
CA ALA A 83 -56.52 15.98 3.76
C ALA A 83 -56.36 17.24 2.89
N ASN A 84 -55.29 17.31 2.09
CA ASN A 84 -55.09 18.42 1.16
C ASN A 84 -56.05 18.35 -0.03
N ARG A 85 -56.38 17.16 -0.55
CA ARG A 85 -57.34 16.99 -1.65
C ARG A 85 -58.78 17.23 -1.21
N SER A 86 -59.12 16.89 0.03
CA SER A 86 -60.44 17.14 0.63
C SER A 86 -60.61 18.53 1.23
N PHE A 87 -59.61 19.41 1.08
CA PHE A 87 -59.61 20.77 1.61
C PHE A 87 -59.73 20.88 3.15
N MET A 88 -59.36 19.83 3.89
CA MET A 88 -59.29 19.86 5.36
C MET A 88 -58.20 20.82 5.86
N VAL A 89 -57.15 21.01 5.07
CA VAL A 89 -56.08 21.96 5.36
C VAL A 89 -56.13 23.09 4.35
N LEU A 90 -56.20 24.32 4.88
CA LEU A 90 -56.17 25.52 4.06
C LEU A 90 -54.83 25.60 3.31
N ARG A 91 -54.91 25.76 1.99
CA ARG A 91 -53.75 26.09 1.13
C ARG A 91 -53.48 27.59 1.13
N ASN A 92 -54.55 28.38 1.21
CA ASN A 92 -54.51 29.84 1.23
C ASN A 92 -55.21 30.37 2.49
N TYR A 93 -54.64 31.39 3.10
CA TYR A 93 -55.25 32.09 4.23
C TYR A 93 -55.21 33.59 3.98
N LYS A 94 -56.38 34.24 3.97
CA LYS A 94 -56.55 35.67 3.69
C LYS A 94 -55.82 36.12 2.41
N GLY A 95 -55.96 35.34 1.33
CA GLY A 95 -55.34 35.64 0.03
C GLY A 95 -53.84 35.36 -0.07
N ARG A 96 -53.20 34.80 0.96
CA ARG A 96 -51.79 34.40 0.93
C ARG A 96 -51.64 32.89 0.95
N GLU A 97 -50.72 32.37 0.14
CA GLU A 97 -50.38 30.94 0.16
C GLU A 97 -49.68 30.57 1.47
N ILE A 98 -50.05 29.39 2.01
CA ILE A 98 -49.43 28.82 3.19
C ILE A 98 -48.26 27.95 2.75
N SER A 99 -47.08 28.18 3.31
CA SER A 99 -45.88 27.39 3.04
C SER A 99 -46.08 25.90 3.32
N LEU A 100 -45.44 25.02 2.53
CA LEU A 100 -45.54 23.56 2.66
C LEU A 100 -45.26 23.03 4.09
N PRO A 101 -44.23 23.50 4.83
CA PRO A 101 -43.99 23.02 6.20
C PRO A 101 -45.14 23.35 7.16
N ARG A 102 -45.78 24.52 7.00
CA ARG A 102 -46.95 24.91 7.78
C ARG A 102 -48.18 24.06 7.43
N GLN A 103 -48.35 23.68 6.16
CA GLN A 103 -49.41 22.75 5.77
C GLN A 103 -49.19 21.38 6.42
N GLN A 104 -47.95 20.87 6.38
CA GLN A 104 -47.58 19.59 7.00
C GLN A 104 -47.81 19.58 8.52
N LEU A 105 -47.44 20.67 9.22
CA LEU A 105 -47.69 20.82 10.65
C LEU A 105 -49.19 20.74 10.97
N ARG A 106 -50.00 21.50 10.22
CA ARG A 106 -51.47 21.49 10.39
C ARG A 106 -52.07 20.13 10.13
N THR A 107 -51.66 19.44 9.07
CA THR A 107 -52.18 18.10 8.80
C THR A 107 -51.78 17.10 9.88
N SER A 108 -50.60 17.23 10.47
CA SER A 108 -50.16 16.35 11.56
C SER A 108 -51.02 16.57 12.81
N GLN A 109 -51.35 17.83 13.15
CA GLN A 109 -52.31 18.16 14.22
C GLN A 109 -53.71 17.61 13.95
N VAL A 110 -54.18 17.69 12.69
CA VAL A 110 -55.47 17.11 12.28
C VAL A 110 -55.44 15.58 12.41
N LEU A 111 -54.33 14.93 12.03
CA LEU A 111 -54.18 13.48 12.18
C LEU A 111 -54.21 13.05 13.66
N GLU A 112 -53.54 13.78 14.54
CA GLU A 112 -53.57 13.56 15.99
C GLU A 112 -54.98 13.68 16.54
N ALA A 113 -55.72 14.74 16.19
CA ALA A 113 -57.09 14.96 16.67
C ALA A 113 -58.08 13.90 16.18
N ILE A 114 -57.93 13.42 14.93
CA ILE A 114 -58.86 12.44 14.35
C ILE A 114 -58.54 11.01 14.79
N ASN A 115 -57.30 10.73 15.23
CA ASN A 115 -56.94 9.42 15.79
C ASN A 115 -57.72 9.03 17.06
N GLU A 116 -58.45 9.97 17.67
CA GLU A 116 -59.37 9.76 18.80
C GLU A 116 -60.78 9.33 18.38
N VAL A 117 -61.12 9.40 17.08
CA VAL A 117 -62.44 9.05 16.54
C VAL A 117 -62.39 7.70 15.83
N ASP A 118 -63.35 6.81 16.13
CA ASP A 118 -63.35 5.41 15.65
C ASP A 118 -63.39 5.25 14.12
N SER A 119 -64.05 6.17 13.41
CA SER A 119 -64.13 6.14 11.94
C SER A 119 -64.22 7.54 11.36
N PHE A 120 -63.32 7.87 10.42
CA PHE A 120 -63.31 9.13 9.69
C PHE A 120 -63.07 8.87 8.20
N PRO A 121 -63.88 9.41 7.28
CA PRO A 121 -63.79 9.08 5.84
C PRO A 121 -62.39 9.29 5.24
N MET A 122 -61.70 10.37 5.63
CA MET A 122 -60.36 10.63 5.09
C MET A 122 -59.27 9.74 5.71
N LEU A 123 -59.49 9.19 6.91
CA LEU A 123 -58.63 8.14 7.45
C LEU A 123 -58.84 6.84 6.67
N GLU A 124 -60.09 6.46 6.43
CA GLU A 124 -60.40 5.26 5.64
C GLU A 124 -59.90 5.35 4.20
N GLU A 125 -59.99 6.53 3.57
CA GLU A 125 -59.39 6.74 2.24
C GLU A 125 -57.87 6.68 2.29
N ALA A 126 -57.23 7.22 3.33
CA ALA A 126 -55.77 7.09 3.50
C ALA A 126 -55.36 5.61 3.71
N TYR A 127 -56.13 4.84 4.48
CA TYR A 127 -55.92 3.39 4.60
C TYR A 127 -56.11 2.68 3.26
N ARG A 128 -57.16 3.01 2.49
CA ARG A 128 -57.40 2.44 1.16
C ARG A 128 -56.22 2.71 0.23
N GLU A 129 -55.74 3.96 0.14
CA GLU A 129 -54.60 4.30 -0.71
C GLU A 129 -53.32 3.58 -0.28
N VAL A 130 -53.04 3.47 1.02
CA VAL A 130 -51.85 2.72 1.46
C VAL A 130 -51.98 1.24 1.14
N LEU A 131 -53.11 0.61 1.46
CA LEU A 131 -53.29 -0.84 1.34
C LEU A 131 -53.42 -1.33 -0.11
N TYR A 132 -54.06 -0.54 -0.98
CA TYR A 132 -54.38 -0.95 -2.35
C TYR A 132 -53.58 -0.22 -3.43
N ASP A 133 -53.11 1.01 -3.18
CA ASP A 133 -52.38 1.80 -4.20
C ASP A 133 -50.86 1.81 -3.93
N ALA A 134 -50.43 1.95 -2.67
CA ALA A 134 -49.02 1.82 -2.31
C ALA A 134 -48.61 0.35 -2.17
N PHE A 135 -49.41 -0.44 -1.46
CA PHE A 135 -49.23 -1.88 -1.32
C PHE A 135 -50.11 -2.63 -2.32
N ASP A 136 -49.95 -3.95 -2.33
CA ASP A 136 -50.83 -4.86 -3.05
C ASP A 136 -51.40 -5.89 -2.06
N LEU A 137 -52.35 -5.43 -1.24
CA LEU A 137 -52.99 -6.24 -0.22
C LEU A 137 -53.64 -7.51 -0.79
N LYS A 138 -54.27 -7.42 -1.97
CA LYS A 138 -54.99 -8.54 -2.58
C LYS A 138 -54.03 -9.67 -2.94
N ASN A 139 -52.96 -9.37 -3.65
CA ASN A 139 -51.99 -10.40 -4.03
C ASN A 139 -51.18 -10.90 -2.83
N ALA A 140 -50.87 -10.03 -1.86
CA ALA A 140 -50.23 -10.45 -0.62
C ALA A 140 -51.08 -11.44 0.18
N GLN A 141 -52.40 -11.22 0.30
CA GLN A 141 -53.32 -12.17 0.93
C GLN A 141 -53.40 -13.49 0.17
N ASN A 142 -53.49 -13.45 -1.17
CA ASN A 142 -53.51 -14.67 -1.99
C ASN A 142 -52.26 -15.54 -1.75
N ILE A 143 -51.08 -14.92 -1.65
CA ILE A 143 -49.83 -15.64 -1.37
C ILE A 143 -49.88 -16.32 0.00
N LEU A 144 -50.39 -15.63 1.03
CA LEU A 144 -50.56 -16.23 2.36
C LEU A 144 -51.53 -17.42 2.34
N ASP A 145 -52.61 -17.31 1.57
CA ASP A 145 -53.60 -18.38 1.43
C ASP A 145 -53.05 -19.57 0.66
N GLU A 146 -52.27 -19.34 -0.42
CA GLU A 146 -51.56 -20.37 -1.18
C GLU A 146 -50.52 -21.11 -0.32
N ILE A 147 -49.81 -20.40 0.56
CA ILE A 147 -48.88 -21.03 1.51
C ILE A 147 -49.65 -21.89 2.53
N ARG A 148 -50.79 -21.39 3.05
CA ARG A 148 -51.62 -22.14 4.00
C ARG A 148 -52.26 -23.40 3.39
N LYS A 149 -52.59 -23.36 2.10
CA LYS A 149 -53.11 -24.51 1.35
C LYS A 149 -52.02 -25.50 0.91
N GLU A 150 -50.76 -25.24 1.25
CA GLU A 150 -49.58 -25.98 0.79
C GLU A 150 -49.33 -25.94 -0.73
N ASP A 151 -50.01 -25.05 -1.47
CA ASP A 151 -49.74 -24.77 -2.89
C ASP A 151 -48.35 -24.13 -3.07
N ARG A 152 -47.84 -23.46 -2.02
CA ARG A 152 -46.47 -22.94 -1.93
C ARG A 152 -45.79 -23.42 -0.65
N LYS A 153 -44.52 -23.78 -0.77
CA LYS A 153 -43.68 -24.22 0.37
C LYS A 153 -42.63 -23.18 0.70
N ILE A 154 -42.35 -23.03 2.00
CA ILE A 154 -41.26 -22.21 2.50
C ILE A 154 -40.15 -23.14 2.99
N ASN A 155 -38.94 -22.91 2.48
CA ASN A 155 -37.75 -23.61 2.93
C ASN A 155 -36.94 -22.70 3.84
N TYR A 156 -36.55 -23.25 4.99
CA TYR A 156 -35.73 -22.56 5.97
C TYR A 156 -34.25 -22.88 5.76
N ARG A 157 -33.40 -21.86 5.90
CA ARG A 157 -31.96 -22.03 6.04
C ARG A 157 -31.56 -21.58 7.43
N SER A 158 -30.77 -22.41 8.12
CA SER A 158 -30.21 -22.08 9.42
C SER A 158 -29.29 -20.85 9.35
N TYR A 159 -28.98 -20.27 10.51
CA TYR A 159 -28.04 -19.16 10.60
C TYR A 159 -26.69 -19.52 9.97
N SER A 160 -26.23 -18.66 9.06
CA SER A 160 -24.94 -18.77 8.38
C SER A 160 -24.14 -17.50 8.64
N PRO A 161 -22.84 -17.58 8.94
CA PRO A 161 -21.98 -16.42 9.06
C PRO A 161 -21.83 -15.69 7.71
N ILE A 162 -21.89 -16.43 6.60
CA ILE A 162 -21.78 -15.90 5.24
C ILE A 162 -23.18 -15.78 4.64
N PRO A 163 -23.63 -14.59 4.21
CA PRO A 163 -24.92 -14.42 3.58
C PRO A 163 -24.99 -15.09 2.20
N SER A 164 -26.21 -15.35 1.73
CA SER A 164 -26.44 -15.84 0.37
C SER A 164 -26.08 -14.76 -0.67
N PRO A 165 -25.56 -15.10 -1.87
CA PRO A 165 -25.37 -14.14 -2.95
C PRO A 165 -26.62 -13.33 -3.30
N LEU A 166 -27.80 -13.96 -3.22
CA LEU A 166 -29.09 -13.32 -3.45
C LEU A 166 -29.43 -12.24 -2.39
N ALA A 167 -28.77 -12.27 -1.24
CA ALA A 167 -29.00 -11.34 -0.14
C ALA A 167 -28.10 -10.09 -0.21
N HIS A 168 -27.00 -10.12 -0.98
CA HIS A 168 -26.01 -9.03 -0.96
C HIS A 168 -26.62 -7.67 -1.32
N GLY A 169 -27.39 -7.61 -2.42
CA GLY A 169 -28.03 -6.36 -2.85
C GLY A 169 -28.99 -5.78 -1.80
N LEU A 170 -29.70 -6.66 -1.08
CA LEU A 170 -30.63 -6.28 -0.02
C LEU A 170 -29.93 -5.85 1.28
N ILE A 171 -28.80 -6.49 1.62
CA ILE A 171 -27.97 -6.08 2.77
C ILE A 171 -27.40 -4.68 2.51
N LEU A 172 -26.87 -4.44 1.31
CA LEU A 172 -26.34 -3.13 0.92
C LEU A 172 -27.41 -2.04 0.89
N SER A 173 -28.65 -2.37 0.51
CA SER A 173 -29.76 -1.41 0.57
C SER A 173 -30.21 -1.13 2.00
N GLY A 174 -30.09 -2.10 2.91
CA GLY A 174 -30.43 -1.95 4.32
C GLY A 174 -29.42 -1.18 5.17
N LEU A 175 -28.16 -1.13 4.73
CA LEU A 175 -27.10 -0.32 5.34
C LEU A 175 -27.19 1.11 4.81
N SER A 176 -28.21 1.84 5.27
CA SER A 176 -28.45 3.26 4.97
C SER A 176 -27.30 4.16 5.39
N ASP A 177 -26.50 3.74 6.37
CA ASP A 177 -25.52 4.56 7.06
C ASP A 177 -24.14 4.56 6.35
N ILE A 178 -24.00 3.80 5.25
CA ILE A 178 -22.83 3.88 4.37
C ILE A 178 -22.96 5.11 3.48
N VAL A 179 -22.22 6.17 3.82
CA VAL A 179 -22.27 7.50 3.19
C VAL A 179 -21.58 7.52 1.82
N LEU A 180 -20.55 6.68 1.61
CA LEU A 180 -19.74 6.67 0.37
C LEU A 180 -20.08 5.47 -0.52
N MET A 181 -20.14 5.70 -1.84
CA MET A 181 -20.39 4.63 -2.82
C MET A 181 -19.24 3.61 -2.88
N GLU A 182 -18.01 4.05 -2.62
CA GLU A 182 -16.81 3.21 -2.59
C GLU A 182 -16.90 2.13 -1.51
N ASP A 183 -17.36 2.49 -0.32
CA ASP A 183 -17.53 1.58 0.82
C ASP A 183 -18.58 0.51 0.54
N ARG A 184 -19.66 0.86 -0.21
CA ARG A 184 -20.65 -0.12 -0.67
C ARG A 184 -20.04 -1.14 -1.62
N SER A 185 -19.23 -0.68 -2.58
CA SER A 185 -18.54 -1.55 -3.52
C SER A 185 -17.47 -2.41 -2.84
N ALA A 186 -16.81 -1.90 -1.79
CA ALA A 186 -15.85 -2.66 -0.99
C ALA A 186 -16.55 -3.77 -0.20
N LEU A 187 -17.64 -3.44 0.50
CA LEU A 187 -18.42 -4.42 1.25
C LEU A 187 -19.02 -5.51 0.33
N LEU A 188 -19.52 -5.14 -0.87
CA LEU A 188 -20.01 -6.12 -1.84
C LEU A 188 -18.91 -7.10 -2.27
N ARG A 189 -17.70 -6.59 -2.53
CA ARG A 189 -16.54 -7.41 -2.89
C ARG A 189 -16.14 -8.34 -1.75
N GLU A 190 -16.17 -7.86 -0.52
CA GLU A 190 -15.89 -8.67 0.66
C GLU A 190 -16.89 -9.82 0.81
N LEU A 191 -18.19 -9.54 0.76
CA LEU A 191 -19.24 -10.57 0.83
C LEU A 191 -19.11 -11.60 -0.30
N HIS A 192 -18.82 -11.15 -1.52
CA HIS A 192 -18.58 -12.04 -2.66
C HIS A 192 -17.35 -12.93 -2.46
N THR A 193 -16.27 -12.38 -1.93
CA THR A 193 -15.03 -13.11 -1.62
C THR A 193 -15.28 -14.20 -0.57
N GLN A 194 -16.05 -13.90 0.48
CA GLN A 194 -16.43 -14.89 1.50
C GLN A 194 -17.25 -16.05 0.91
N VAL A 195 -18.21 -15.77 0.03
CA VAL A 195 -18.97 -16.82 -0.65
C VAL A 195 -18.06 -17.68 -1.52
N LEU A 196 -17.19 -17.06 -2.31
CA LEU A 196 -16.27 -17.78 -3.18
C LEU A 196 -15.29 -18.65 -2.38
N GLY A 197 -14.78 -18.14 -1.24
CA GLY A 197 -13.95 -18.93 -0.33
C GLY A 197 -14.65 -20.22 0.09
N LYS A 198 -15.91 -20.13 0.56
CA LYS A 198 -16.70 -21.31 0.96
C LYS A 198 -16.97 -22.28 -0.19
N VAL A 199 -17.16 -21.79 -1.41
CA VAL A 199 -17.38 -22.67 -2.59
C VAL A 199 -16.09 -23.41 -2.94
N LEU A 200 -14.96 -22.69 -3.00
CA LEU A 200 -13.66 -23.27 -3.34
C LEU A 200 -13.17 -24.28 -2.29
N GLU A 201 -13.44 -24.04 -1.00
CA GLU A 201 -13.17 -24.99 0.08
C GLU A 201 -13.91 -26.33 -0.10
N ASN A 202 -15.15 -26.30 -0.61
CA ASN A 202 -15.95 -27.50 -0.84
C ASN A 202 -15.58 -28.23 -2.14
N ASP A 203 -15.15 -27.50 -3.17
CA ASP A 203 -14.76 -28.06 -4.48
C ASP A 203 -13.31 -28.58 -4.50
N GLY A 204 -12.59 -28.54 -3.37
CA GLY A 204 -11.19 -28.96 -3.30
C GLY A 204 -10.24 -28.06 -4.09
N GLY A 205 -10.62 -26.79 -4.30
CA GLY A 205 -9.79 -25.79 -4.98
C GLY A 205 -8.48 -25.51 -4.25
N ASP A 206 -7.50 -24.95 -4.98
CA ASP A 206 -6.20 -24.58 -4.44
C ASP A 206 -6.35 -23.77 -3.15
N LYS A 207 -5.84 -24.33 -2.06
CA LYS A 207 -5.76 -23.64 -0.78
C LYS A 207 -4.88 -22.39 -0.95
N PRO A 208 -5.19 -21.29 -0.25
CA PRO A 208 -4.34 -20.12 -0.27
C PRO A 208 -2.94 -20.52 0.21
N ARG A 209 -1.90 -19.96 -0.42
CA ARG A 209 -0.51 -20.24 -0.05
C ARG A 209 -0.19 -19.80 1.37
N PHE A 210 -0.85 -18.74 1.87
CA PHE A 210 -0.66 -18.21 3.21
C PHE A 210 -2.00 -18.00 3.93
N GLU A 211 -1.97 -18.00 5.26
CA GLU A 211 -3.12 -17.61 6.07
C GLU A 211 -3.37 -16.10 5.95
N LYS A 212 -4.65 -15.71 5.90
CA LYS A 212 -5.02 -14.29 5.76
C LYS A 212 -4.49 -13.44 6.92
N GLU A 213 -4.52 -13.96 8.14
CA GLU A 213 -4.04 -13.26 9.33
C GLU A 213 -2.54 -12.94 9.25
N LEU A 214 -1.73 -13.85 8.69
CA LEU A 214 -0.30 -13.64 8.48
C LEU A 214 -0.05 -12.48 7.50
N ILE A 215 -0.75 -12.49 6.36
CA ILE A 215 -0.65 -11.44 5.35
C ILE A 215 -1.05 -10.09 5.94
N ASP A 216 -2.21 -10.04 6.61
CA ASP A 216 -2.74 -8.80 7.19
C ASP A 216 -1.79 -8.26 8.27
N SER A 217 -1.19 -9.13 9.09
CA SER A 217 -0.17 -8.75 10.08
C SER A 217 1.08 -8.17 9.41
N TYR A 218 1.65 -8.86 8.44
CA TYR A 218 2.85 -8.43 7.72
C TYR A 218 2.67 -7.05 7.05
N PHE A 219 1.57 -6.86 6.31
CA PHE A 219 1.32 -5.58 5.65
C PHE A 219 0.93 -4.47 6.62
N ASN A 220 0.44 -4.78 7.83
CA ASN A 220 0.23 -3.77 8.86
C ASN A 220 1.53 -3.35 9.53
N GLU A 221 2.43 -4.28 9.83
CA GLU A 221 3.77 -3.98 10.37
C GLU A 221 4.64 -3.21 9.39
N LYS A 222 4.51 -3.50 8.08
CA LYS A 222 5.24 -2.82 7.02
C LYS A 222 4.82 -1.36 6.82
N LYS A 223 3.64 -0.94 7.32
CA LYS A 223 3.16 0.44 7.15
C LYS A 223 4.00 1.40 7.99
N PRO A 224 4.50 2.51 7.41
CA PRO A 224 5.24 3.50 8.17
C PRO A 224 4.29 4.21 9.14
N ILE A 225 4.70 4.31 10.40
CA ILE A 225 4.00 5.11 11.41
C ILE A 225 4.47 6.56 11.30
N ILE A 226 3.52 7.46 11.05
CA ILE A 226 3.79 8.87 10.80
C ILE A 226 3.62 9.66 12.09
N SER A 227 4.71 10.28 12.54
CA SER A 227 4.74 11.11 13.76
C SER A 227 5.27 12.52 13.52
N ASN A 228 6.29 12.65 12.67
CA ASN A 228 7.01 13.88 12.38
C ASN A 228 7.09 14.17 10.86
N GLU A 229 7.57 15.37 10.51
CA GLU A 229 7.76 15.80 9.12
C GLU A 229 8.67 14.83 8.33
N ASP A 230 9.81 14.44 8.89
CA ASP A 230 10.74 13.51 8.25
C ASP A 230 10.10 12.14 7.98
N THR A 231 9.39 11.59 8.98
CA THR A 231 8.71 10.29 8.84
C THR A 231 7.59 10.34 7.80
N LEU A 232 6.91 11.49 7.64
CA LEU A 232 5.90 11.69 6.61
C LEU A 232 6.54 11.75 5.23
N LEU A 233 7.65 12.47 5.08
CA LEU A 233 8.40 12.51 3.82
C LEU A 233 8.91 11.11 3.44
N ASP A 234 9.44 10.35 4.39
CA ASP A 234 9.89 8.99 4.13
C ASP A 234 8.74 8.03 3.80
N ALA A 235 7.58 8.17 4.46
CA ALA A 235 6.37 7.44 4.08
C ALA A 235 5.93 7.76 2.64
N ILE A 236 5.99 9.02 2.22
CA ILE A 236 5.72 9.43 0.83
C ILE A 236 6.77 8.84 -0.12
N LYS A 237 8.06 8.79 0.23
CA LYS A 237 9.08 8.12 -0.61
C LYS A 237 8.80 6.62 -0.76
N GLN A 238 8.36 5.98 0.33
CA GLN A 238 8.11 4.54 0.35
C GLN A 238 6.87 4.16 -0.46
N ILE A 239 5.76 4.88 -0.27
CA ILE A 239 4.45 4.57 -0.86
C ILE A 239 4.26 5.24 -2.23
N GLY A 240 4.96 6.34 -2.48
CA GLY A 240 4.83 7.18 -3.67
C GLY A 240 3.87 8.34 -3.45
N GLY A 241 2.56 8.09 -3.56
CA GLY A 241 1.52 9.11 -3.48
C GLY A 241 0.52 8.86 -2.36
N LEU A 242 0.32 9.88 -1.52
CA LEU A 242 -0.58 9.83 -0.37
C LEU A 242 -1.67 10.91 -0.44
N TYR A 243 -2.80 10.62 0.17
CA TYR A 243 -3.84 11.60 0.44
C TYR A 243 -3.53 12.32 1.74
N LEU A 244 -3.08 13.57 1.63
CA LEU A 244 -2.73 14.38 2.80
C LEU A 244 -3.92 15.11 3.42
N LEU A 245 -4.96 15.38 2.64
CA LEU A 245 -6.12 16.18 3.07
C LEU A 245 -7.42 15.36 3.13
N ASP A 246 -7.50 14.30 2.34
CA ASP A 246 -8.69 13.45 2.21
C ASP A 246 -8.51 12.13 2.98
N ASP A 247 -9.55 11.69 3.69
CA ASP A 247 -9.51 10.41 4.40
C ASP A 247 -9.96 9.25 3.50
N LYS A 248 -8.97 8.65 2.83
CA LYS A 248 -9.08 7.48 1.94
C LYS A 248 -8.13 6.37 2.40
N GLU A 249 -8.09 5.24 1.68
CA GLU A 249 -7.25 4.08 2.04
C GLU A 249 -5.75 4.41 2.15
N LYS A 250 -5.23 5.29 1.28
CA LYS A 250 -3.86 5.84 1.36
C LYS A 250 -3.81 7.21 2.07
N SER A 251 -4.58 7.39 3.14
CA SER A 251 -4.56 8.63 3.93
C SER A 251 -3.49 8.59 5.01
N ILE A 252 -2.94 9.76 5.31
CA ILE A 252 -2.05 9.94 6.46
C ILE A 252 -2.73 9.63 7.79
N TYR A 253 -4.06 9.81 7.86
CA TYR A 253 -4.84 9.64 9.10
C TYR A 253 -4.92 8.17 9.54
N ARG A 254 -4.82 7.23 8.60
CA ARG A 254 -4.79 5.78 8.90
C ARG A 254 -3.41 5.28 9.30
N MET A 255 -2.39 6.13 9.21
CA MET A 255 -0.98 5.79 9.46
C MET A 255 -0.36 6.66 10.56
N SER A 256 -1.18 7.46 11.27
CA SER A 256 -0.70 8.42 12.26
C SER A 256 -1.14 8.05 13.67
N ASP A 257 -0.23 8.19 14.62
CA ASP A 257 -0.51 8.07 16.06
C ASP A 257 -1.05 9.39 16.67
N ARG A 258 -1.15 10.45 15.87
CA ARG A 258 -1.56 11.80 16.28
C ARG A 258 -3.02 12.10 15.99
N ALA A 259 -3.53 13.14 16.66
CA ALA A 259 -4.85 13.67 16.37
C ALA A 259 -4.95 14.19 14.93
N ALA A 260 -6.10 13.98 14.28
CA ALA A 260 -6.31 14.36 12.89
C ALA A 260 -6.06 15.85 12.59
N SER A 261 -6.30 16.75 13.56
CA SER A 261 -6.04 18.18 13.44
C SER A 261 -4.55 18.50 13.29
N GLU A 262 -3.70 17.85 14.08
CA GLU A 262 -2.24 18.05 14.04
C GLU A 262 -1.67 17.56 12.72
N MET A 263 -2.14 16.40 12.24
CA MET A 263 -1.75 15.84 10.95
C MET A 263 -2.18 16.75 9.79
N GLN A 264 -3.36 17.35 9.89
CA GLN A 264 -3.84 18.28 8.88
C GLN A 264 -2.97 19.54 8.83
N ASP A 265 -2.50 20.05 9.97
CA ASP A 265 -1.64 21.23 10.01
C ASP A 265 -0.22 20.94 9.51
N LEU A 266 0.37 19.79 9.89
CA LEU A 266 1.62 19.29 9.29
C LEU A 266 1.53 19.15 7.77
N ALA A 267 0.45 18.55 7.26
CA ALA A 267 0.21 18.44 5.83
C ALA A 267 0.14 19.81 5.14
N LYS A 268 -0.56 20.79 5.74
CA LYS A 268 -0.64 22.15 5.19
C LYS A 268 0.72 22.84 5.18
N GLU A 269 1.56 22.62 6.19
CA GLU A 269 2.93 23.18 6.27
C GLU A 269 3.82 22.62 5.16
N LEU A 270 3.84 21.30 4.97
CA LEU A 270 4.60 20.64 3.89
C LEU A 270 4.17 21.10 2.49
N ILE A 271 2.86 21.27 2.28
CA ILE A 271 2.32 21.79 1.01
C ILE A 271 2.72 23.25 0.79
N LYS A 272 2.81 24.05 1.87
CA LYS A 272 3.23 25.45 1.80
C LYS A 272 4.73 25.59 1.54
N SER A 273 5.56 24.78 2.21
CA SER A 273 7.02 24.78 2.07
C SER A 273 7.47 24.26 0.69
N GLY A 274 6.61 23.52 -0.02
CA GLY A 274 6.90 22.95 -1.33
C GLY A 274 7.69 21.64 -1.25
N ALA A 275 7.81 21.04 -0.07
CA ALA A 275 8.40 19.73 0.12
C ALA A 275 7.59 18.60 -0.54
N VAL A 276 6.29 18.84 -0.79
CA VAL A 276 5.39 17.93 -1.51
C VAL A 276 4.65 18.67 -2.62
N GLU A 277 4.38 17.96 -3.72
CA GLU A 277 3.63 18.47 -4.87
C GLU A 277 2.40 17.61 -5.18
N SER A 278 1.33 18.26 -5.64
CA SER A 278 0.11 17.57 -6.03
C SER A 278 0.28 16.79 -7.34
N VAL A 279 -0.42 15.67 -7.47
CA VAL A 279 -0.35 14.78 -8.63
C VAL A 279 -1.75 14.41 -9.11
N TRP A 280 -1.95 14.39 -10.42
CA TRP A 280 -3.22 14.08 -11.06
C TRP A 280 -3.25 12.63 -11.56
N THR A 281 -4.07 11.78 -10.95
CA THR A 281 -4.23 10.36 -11.33
C THR A 281 -5.55 10.07 -12.04
N GLY A 282 -6.28 11.11 -12.46
CA GLY A 282 -7.63 10.97 -13.04
C GLY A 282 -8.76 10.83 -12.03
N LYS A 283 -8.43 10.66 -10.74
CA LYS A 283 -9.39 10.72 -9.63
C LYS A 283 -9.69 12.17 -9.25
N LYS A 284 -10.82 12.37 -8.56
CA LYS A 284 -11.26 13.71 -8.13
C LYS A 284 -10.41 14.22 -6.96
N GLU A 285 -10.04 13.31 -6.07
CA GLU A 285 -9.18 13.54 -4.92
C GLU A 285 -7.73 13.74 -5.34
N THR A 286 -7.03 14.63 -4.64
CA THR A 286 -5.66 15.01 -5.02
C THR A 286 -4.66 14.24 -4.16
N GLN A 287 -3.75 13.51 -4.83
CA GLN A 287 -2.61 12.88 -4.17
C GLN A 287 -1.42 13.83 -4.13
N TYR A 288 -0.56 13.68 -3.13
CA TYR A 288 0.68 14.43 -2.99
C TYR A 288 1.86 13.47 -2.96
N THR A 289 2.95 13.87 -3.62
CA THR A 289 4.20 13.13 -3.74
C THR A 289 5.38 14.07 -3.58
N ILE A 290 6.59 13.54 -3.45
CA ILE A 290 7.82 14.35 -3.46
C ILE A 290 8.11 14.85 -4.88
N PRO A 291 8.66 16.07 -5.06
CA PRO A 291 8.98 16.64 -6.38
C PRO A 291 9.74 15.70 -7.32
N ASP A 292 10.69 14.91 -6.80
CA ASP A 292 11.48 13.94 -7.57
C ASP A 292 10.64 12.79 -8.15
N SER A 293 9.49 12.50 -7.54
CA SER A 293 8.58 11.42 -7.96
C SER A 293 7.52 11.89 -8.97
N VAL A 294 7.25 13.19 -9.05
CA VAL A 294 6.25 13.77 -9.97
C VAL A 294 6.47 13.38 -11.45
N PRO A 295 7.70 13.32 -11.98
CA PRO A 295 7.94 12.90 -13.36
C PRO A 295 7.42 11.50 -13.71
N TYR A 296 7.37 10.56 -12.75
CA TYR A 296 6.83 9.21 -12.99
C TYR A 296 5.32 9.26 -13.24
N TYR A 297 4.58 9.99 -12.42
CA TYR A 297 3.14 10.16 -12.59
C TYR A 297 2.80 10.96 -13.85
N LYS A 298 3.57 12.01 -14.15
CA LYS A 298 3.43 12.78 -15.38
C LYS A 298 3.56 11.91 -16.63
N ALA A 299 4.51 10.97 -16.64
CA ALA A 299 4.71 10.10 -17.80
C ALA A 299 3.48 9.24 -18.10
N ILE A 300 2.75 8.81 -17.06
CA ILE A 300 1.62 7.87 -17.18
C ILE A 300 0.30 8.59 -17.40
N TYR A 301 0.01 9.61 -16.60
CA TYR A 301 -1.31 10.25 -16.55
C TYR A 301 -1.40 11.55 -17.36
N SER A 302 -0.30 12.09 -17.90
CA SER A 302 -0.39 13.32 -18.69
C SER A 302 -1.21 13.10 -19.96
N LYS A 303 -2.27 13.89 -20.14
CA LYS A 303 -3.09 13.83 -21.36
C LYS A 303 -2.40 14.44 -22.58
N ASN A 304 -1.38 15.29 -22.38
CA ASN A 304 -0.66 16.01 -23.44
C ASN A 304 -1.60 16.72 -24.45
N GLU A 305 -2.75 17.20 -23.99
CA GLU A 305 -3.74 17.89 -24.84
C GLU A 305 -3.31 19.34 -25.12
N LYS A 306 -3.65 19.85 -26.31
CA LYS A 306 -3.41 21.26 -26.66
C LYS A 306 -4.29 22.16 -25.78
N LEU A 307 -3.63 22.99 -24.97
CA LEU A 307 -4.30 23.95 -24.09
C LEU A 307 -5.21 24.91 -24.88
N THR A 308 -6.40 25.14 -24.35
CA THR A 308 -7.31 26.20 -24.79
C THR A 308 -6.68 27.58 -24.59
N GLU A 309 -7.05 28.54 -25.44
CA GLU A 309 -6.53 29.93 -25.33
C GLU A 309 -6.84 30.58 -23.97
N LYS A 310 -7.95 30.18 -23.32
CA LYS A 310 -8.28 30.60 -21.96
C LYS A 310 -7.34 30.00 -20.92
N ALA A 311 -7.00 28.71 -21.03
CA ALA A 311 -6.05 28.04 -20.15
C ALA A 311 -4.63 28.61 -20.31
N LYS A 312 -4.17 28.90 -21.54
CA LYS A 312 -2.88 29.57 -21.78
C LYS A 312 -2.80 30.96 -21.13
N LYS A 313 -3.87 31.76 -21.23
CA LYS A 313 -3.97 33.08 -20.58
C LYS A 313 -3.98 32.96 -19.05
N ALA A 314 -4.62 31.93 -18.49
CA ALA A 314 -4.59 31.67 -17.05
C ALA A 314 -3.18 31.23 -16.58
N TYR A 315 -2.52 30.36 -17.35
CA TYR A 315 -1.17 29.87 -17.06
C TYR A 315 -0.09 30.96 -17.13
N SER A 316 -0.16 31.86 -18.12
CA SER A 316 0.78 32.98 -18.23
C SER A 316 0.68 33.95 -17.05
N LYS A 317 -0.53 34.16 -16.50
CA LYS A 317 -0.79 35.03 -15.34
C LYS A 317 -0.53 34.36 -13.98
N LEU A 318 -0.28 33.04 -13.96
CA LEU A 318 -0.05 32.26 -12.75
C LEU A 318 1.30 32.64 -12.12
N LYS A 319 1.24 33.05 -10.84
CA LYS A 319 2.39 33.30 -9.95
C LYS A 319 2.33 32.31 -8.78
N GLU A 320 3.21 32.43 -7.79
CA GLU A 320 2.99 31.73 -6.52
C GLU A 320 1.67 32.19 -5.86
N ASN A 321 0.91 31.23 -5.35
CA ASN A 321 -0.32 31.43 -4.59
C ASN A 321 -1.47 32.13 -5.35
N THR A 322 -1.62 31.89 -6.65
CA THR A 322 -2.77 32.40 -7.42
C THR A 322 -4.05 31.61 -7.13
N LYS A 323 -5.17 32.28 -6.85
CA LYS A 323 -6.50 31.64 -6.76
C LYS A 323 -7.13 31.53 -8.16
N LEU A 324 -7.44 30.30 -8.59
CA LEU A 324 -8.19 30.02 -9.81
C LEU A 324 -9.62 29.63 -9.43
N THR A 325 -10.62 30.17 -10.13
CA THR A 325 -12.04 29.92 -9.83
C THR A 325 -12.72 28.98 -10.82
N ASN A 326 -12.18 28.83 -12.04
CA ASN A 326 -12.80 28.02 -13.09
C ASN A 326 -12.30 26.56 -13.05
N LYS A 327 -13.17 25.65 -12.61
CA LYS A 327 -12.89 24.21 -12.47
C LYS A 327 -12.37 23.56 -13.75
N LYS A 328 -12.95 23.88 -14.92
CA LYS A 328 -12.52 23.29 -16.20
C LYS A 328 -11.09 23.65 -16.57
N ILE A 329 -10.69 24.90 -16.30
CA ILE A 329 -9.33 25.37 -16.58
C ILE A 329 -8.34 24.73 -15.60
N ILE A 330 -8.73 24.57 -14.32
CA ILE A 330 -7.90 23.89 -13.32
C ILE A 330 -7.67 22.43 -13.72
N GLU A 331 -8.70 21.70 -14.09
CA GLU A 331 -8.59 20.31 -14.55
C GLU A 331 -7.70 20.19 -15.80
N GLU A 332 -7.83 21.10 -16.76
CA GLU A 332 -7.03 21.12 -17.99
C GLU A 332 -5.54 21.41 -17.70
N LEU A 333 -5.23 22.28 -16.72
CA LEU A 333 -3.86 22.58 -16.32
C LEU A 333 -3.25 21.49 -15.43
N ASP A 334 -4.06 20.84 -14.58
CA ASP A 334 -3.64 19.77 -13.66
C ASP A 334 -3.37 18.45 -14.41
N SER A 335 -4.24 18.08 -15.36
CA SER A 335 -4.06 16.90 -16.22
C SER A 335 -2.86 17.00 -17.17
N ASN A 336 -2.38 18.21 -17.47
CA ASN A 336 -1.14 18.46 -18.19
C ASN A 336 0.08 18.68 -17.26
N TYR A 337 -0.10 18.51 -15.94
CA TYR A 337 0.97 18.63 -14.94
C TYR A 337 1.66 20.01 -14.94
N LEU A 338 0.93 21.08 -15.24
CA LEU A 338 1.47 22.44 -15.31
C LEU A 338 1.35 23.21 -13.98
N ILE A 339 0.44 22.78 -13.11
CA ILE A 339 0.14 23.41 -11.84
C ILE A 339 0.30 22.43 -10.66
N SER A 340 0.66 22.98 -9.50
CA SER A 340 0.62 22.30 -8.21
C SER A 340 -0.47 22.93 -7.34
N LYS A 341 -1.38 22.10 -6.84
CA LYS A 341 -2.46 22.45 -5.93
C LYS A 341 -1.88 22.61 -4.52
N LYS A 342 -2.06 23.78 -3.94
CA LYS A 342 -1.93 24.01 -2.50
C LYS A 342 -3.31 23.94 -1.85
N THR A 343 -3.42 24.28 -0.57
CA THR A 343 -4.68 24.27 0.19
C THR A 343 -5.79 25.11 -0.45
N GLU A 344 -5.50 26.36 -0.82
CA GLU A 344 -6.48 27.28 -1.45
C GLU A 344 -5.94 27.98 -2.69
N SER A 345 -4.75 27.62 -3.15
CA SER A 345 -4.06 28.35 -4.21
C SER A 345 -3.28 27.42 -5.12
N PHE A 346 -2.86 27.94 -6.27
CA PHE A 346 -2.13 27.18 -7.29
C PHE A 346 -0.79 27.85 -7.57
N SER A 347 0.20 27.02 -7.83
CA SER A 347 1.56 27.44 -8.21
C SER A 347 1.99 26.72 -9.50
N LYS A 348 2.96 27.28 -10.22
CA LYS A 348 3.54 26.63 -11.40
C LYS A 348 4.45 25.49 -10.96
N LYS A 349 4.33 24.34 -11.61
CA LYS A 349 5.26 23.22 -11.41
C LYS A 349 6.60 23.50 -12.09
N GLN A 350 7.69 23.11 -11.44
CA GLN A 350 8.99 23.07 -12.08
C GLN A 350 9.05 21.80 -12.95
N SER A 351 9.33 21.96 -14.25
CA SER A 351 9.38 20.81 -15.17
C SER A 351 10.64 19.99 -14.89
N GLY A 352 10.50 18.87 -14.19
CA GLY A 352 11.55 17.84 -14.09
C GLY A 352 11.85 17.16 -15.44
N LYS A 353 12.95 16.40 -15.50
CA LYS A 353 13.30 15.58 -16.67
C LYS A 353 12.23 14.51 -16.90
N ASN A 354 11.75 14.38 -18.13
CA ASN A 354 10.78 13.33 -18.49
C ASN A 354 11.39 11.94 -18.28
N LYS A 355 10.61 11.04 -17.67
CA LYS A 355 10.95 9.62 -17.51
C LYS A 355 10.29 8.80 -18.62
N SER A 356 10.79 7.58 -18.87
CA SER A 356 10.13 6.64 -19.79
C SER A 356 8.79 6.20 -19.22
N TYR A 357 7.81 5.96 -20.09
CA TYR A 357 6.48 5.47 -19.71
C TYR A 357 6.58 4.12 -18.98
N GLU A 358 7.22 3.13 -19.61
CA GLU A 358 7.38 1.76 -19.09
C GLU A 358 8.02 1.75 -17.69
N LYS A 359 9.21 2.35 -17.55
CA LYS A 359 9.91 2.44 -16.25
C LYS A 359 9.11 3.15 -15.18
N SER A 360 8.24 4.09 -15.57
CA SER A 360 7.38 4.78 -14.60
C SER A 360 6.25 3.87 -14.15
N LEU A 361 5.72 3.07 -15.06
CA LEU A 361 4.62 2.17 -14.80
C LEU A 361 5.09 1.03 -13.88
N ASP A 362 6.25 0.44 -14.17
CA ASP A 362 6.93 -0.52 -13.30
C ASP A 362 7.11 0.03 -11.88
N TRP A 363 7.56 1.28 -11.78
CA TRP A 363 7.79 1.94 -10.51
C TRP A 363 6.49 2.15 -9.72
N ILE A 364 5.40 2.63 -10.36
CA ILE A 364 4.11 2.83 -9.70
C ILE A 364 3.51 1.50 -9.25
N ILE A 365 3.51 0.47 -10.10
CA ILE A 365 2.98 -0.86 -9.74
C ILE A 365 3.79 -1.45 -8.58
N LYS A 366 5.14 -1.41 -8.64
CA LYS A 366 5.99 -1.90 -7.56
C LYS A 366 5.69 -1.18 -6.24
N LYS A 367 5.59 0.14 -6.26
CA LYS A 367 5.25 0.96 -5.08
C LYS A 367 3.86 0.67 -4.54
N HIS A 368 2.91 0.41 -5.44
CA HIS A 368 1.55 0.10 -5.06
C HIS A 368 1.42 -1.28 -4.41
N LEU A 369 2.03 -2.31 -5.01
CA LEU A 369 2.05 -3.68 -4.48
C LEU A 369 2.83 -3.76 -3.16
N ALA A 370 3.92 -3.00 -3.02
CA ALA A 370 4.71 -2.94 -1.78
C ALA A 370 3.86 -2.55 -0.56
N PHE A 371 2.81 -1.76 -0.76
CA PHE A 371 2.00 -1.17 0.30
C PHE A 371 0.64 -1.88 0.49
N VAL A 372 0.02 -2.41 -0.58
CA VAL A 372 -1.37 -2.92 -0.57
C VAL A 372 -1.46 -4.40 -0.96
N GLY A 373 -0.34 -5.09 -1.19
CA GLY A 373 -0.34 -6.50 -1.57
C GLY A 373 -1.10 -7.40 -0.58
N PRO A 374 -1.67 -8.55 -1.02
CA PRO A 374 -1.85 -9.02 -2.40
C PRO A 374 -3.02 -8.32 -3.12
N ARG A 375 -2.87 -8.09 -4.44
CA ARG A 375 -3.92 -7.50 -5.31
C ARG A 375 -4.01 -8.22 -6.65
N SER A 376 -5.21 -8.31 -7.22
CA SER A 376 -5.39 -8.80 -8.59
C SER A 376 -5.18 -7.69 -9.62
N SER A 377 -4.98 -8.05 -10.88
CA SER A 377 -4.90 -7.14 -12.03
C SER A 377 -6.02 -6.10 -12.03
N ASP A 378 -7.26 -6.55 -11.83
CA ASP A 378 -8.46 -5.72 -11.91
C ASP A 378 -8.49 -4.69 -10.77
N ASP A 379 -8.10 -5.10 -9.56
CA ASP A 379 -8.03 -4.20 -8.42
C ASP A 379 -6.98 -3.12 -8.67
N ILE A 380 -5.80 -3.49 -9.16
CA ILE A 380 -4.71 -2.56 -9.50
C ILE A 380 -5.17 -1.57 -10.59
N ALA A 381 -5.86 -2.05 -11.63
CA ALA A 381 -6.39 -1.22 -12.70
C ALA A 381 -7.37 -0.15 -12.17
N ILE A 382 -8.29 -0.53 -11.28
CA ILE A 382 -9.25 0.39 -10.65
C ILE A 382 -8.56 1.36 -9.67
N GLU A 383 -7.65 0.85 -8.85
CA GLU A 383 -6.96 1.63 -7.82
C GLU A 383 -6.01 2.66 -8.44
N LEU A 384 -5.34 2.32 -9.54
CA LEU A 384 -4.48 3.22 -10.32
C LEU A 384 -5.21 3.98 -11.42
N ASN A 385 -6.48 3.66 -11.72
CA ASN A 385 -7.25 4.27 -12.81
C ASN A 385 -6.54 4.13 -14.18
N LEU A 386 -6.10 2.91 -14.49
CA LEU A 386 -5.44 2.50 -15.73
C LEU A 386 -6.22 1.36 -16.38
N SER A 387 -5.99 1.11 -17.67
CA SER A 387 -6.64 -0.03 -18.35
C SER A 387 -6.05 -1.35 -17.88
N GLU A 388 -6.92 -2.37 -17.77
CA GLU A 388 -6.54 -3.70 -17.32
C GLU A 388 -5.51 -4.35 -18.26
N GLU A 389 -5.61 -4.11 -19.57
CA GLU A 389 -4.66 -4.62 -20.57
C GLU A 389 -3.22 -4.17 -20.30
N ILE A 390 -3.02 -2.89 -19.98
CA ILE A 390 -1.70 -2.32 -19.70
C ILE A 390 -1.14 -2.91 -18.40
N ILE A 391 -2.00 -3.04 -17.38
CA ILE A 391 -1.61 -3.64 -16.10
C ILE A 391 -1.23 -5.11 -16.26
N ASN A 392 -2.00 -5.89 -17.02
CA ASN A 392 -1.69 -7.30 -17.27
C ASN A 392 -0.37 -7.47 -18.01
N GLN A 393 -0.11 -6.68 -19.05
CA GLN A 393 1.15 -6.74 -19.79
C GLN A 393 2.34 -6.42 -18.89
N THR A 394 2.23 -5.36 -18.09
CA THR A 394 3.34 -4.92 -17.21
C THR A 394 3.56 -5.86 -16.03
N LEU A 395 2.50 -6.45 -15.47
CA LEU A 395 2.63 -7.50 -14.46
C LEU A 395 3.31 -8.75 -15.01
N TYR A 396 3.00 -9.14 -16.26
CA TYR A 396 3.68 -10.24 -16.94
C TYR A 396 5.18 -9.96 -17.11
N GLU A 397 5.55 -8.78 -17.58
CA GLU A 397 6.96 -8.36 -17.72
C GLU A 397 7.69 -8.34 -16.36
N LEU A 398 7.03 -7.85 -15.30
CA LEU A 398 7.59 -7.84 -13.94
C LEU A 398 7.71 -9.23 -13.33
N GLU A 399 6.84 -10.17 -13.71
CA GLU A 399 6.89 -11.57 -13.32
C GLU A 399 8.03 -12.31 -14.04
N GLU A 400 8.22 -12.07 -15.34
CA GLU A 400 9.37 -12.60 -16.08
C GLU A 400 10.72 -12.10 -15.51
N GLN A 401 10.76 -10.87 -15.00
CA GLN A 401 11.93 -10.30 -14.31
C GLN A 401 12.11 -10.83 -12.88
N GLY A 402 11.13 -11.56 -12.34
CA GLY A 402 11.15 -12.08 -10.96
C GLY A 402 10.97 -10.99 -9.89
N ILE A 403 10.45 -9.81 -10.24
CA ILE A 403 10.18 -8.72 -9.28
C ILE A 403 8.84 -8.96 -8.57
N VAL A 404 7.87 -9.46 -9.33
CA VAL A 404 6.51 -9.77 -8.87
C VAL A 404 6.29 -11.26 -9.03
N GLN A 405 5.50 -11.85 -8.14
CA GLN A 405 5.07 -13.24 -8.26
C GLN A 405 3.55 -13.29 -8.30
N GLY A 406 3.00 -13.93 -9.34
CA GLY A 406 1.61 -14.29 -9.44
C GLY A 406 1.31 -15.58 -8.66
N GLY A 407 0.16 -15.63 -7.99
CA GLY A 407 -0.24 -16.81 -7.25
C GLY A 407 -1.59 -16.67 -6.55
N ASN A 408 -2.03 -17.76 -5.91
CA ASN A 408 -3.23 -17.78 -5.10
C ASN A 408 -2.87 -17.48 -3.63
N PHE A 409 -2.73 -16.19 -3.29
CA PHE A 409 -2.29 -15.76 -1.97
C PHE A 409 -3.44 -15.57 -0.97
N ALA A 410 -4.64 -15.22 -1.44
CA ALA A 410 -5.84 -15.09 -0.61
C ALA A 410 -7.03 -15.86 -1.19
N LEU A 411 -7.88 -16.38 -0.30
CA LEU A 411 -9.08 -17.17 -0.63
C LEU A 411 -10.05 -16.41 -1.54
N GLY A 412 -10.68 -17.12 -2.47
CA GLY A 412 -11.93 -16.66 -3.08
C GLY A 412 -11.82 -15.91 -4.40
N ARG A 413 -10.72 -16.01 -5.16
CA ARG A 413 -10.66 -15.47 -6.53
C ARG A 413 -10.05 -16.48 -7.51
N LYS A 414 -10.64 -16.58 -8.72
CA LYS A 414 -10.06 -17.35 -9.84
C LYS A 414 -8.89 -16.63 -10.51
N ILE A 415 -8.79 -15.31 -10.31
CA ILE A 415 -7.77 -14.46 -10.94
C ILE A 415 -6.53 -14.49 -10.04
N PRO A 416 -5.33 -14.69 -10.61
CA PRO A 416 -4.10 -14.66 -9.84
C PRO A 416 -3.95 -13.31 -9.14
N GLN A 417 -3.47 -13.37 -7.90
CA GLN A 417 -3.06 -12.21 -7.16
C GLN A 417 -1.55 -12.05 -7.29
N TYR A 418 -1.10 -10.81 -7.20
CA TYR A 418 0.29 -10.46 -7.35
C TYR A 418 0.84 -9.88 -6.04
N LEU A 419 2.04 -10.31 -5.69
CA LEU A 419 2.86 -9.81 -4.60
C LEU A 419 4.25 -9.50 -5.13
N LEU A 420 5.00 -8.65 -4.42
CA LEU A 420 6.43 -8.55 -4.68
C LEU A 420 7.09 -9.88 -4.30
N ALA A 421 8.03 -10.35 -5.13
CA ALA A 421 8.75 -11.59 -4.86
C ALA A 421 9.49 -11.52 -3.50
N GLU A 422 10.04 -10.35 -3.16
CA GLU A 422 10.63 -10.08 -1.84
C GLU A 422 9.62 -10.32 -0.70
N ASP A 423 8.39 -9.84 -0.83
CA ASP A 423 7.34 -10.00 0.18
C ASP A 423 6.91 -11.46 0.33
N VAL A 424 6.90 -12.23 -0.76
CA VAL A 424 6.62 -13.68 -0.70
C VAL A 424 7.68 -14.40 0.13
N ILE A 425 8.97 -14.09 -0.07
CA ILE A 425 10.07 -14.70 0.70
C ILE A 425 9.94 -14.38 2.20
N TYR A 426 9.57 -13.14 2.55
CA TYR A 426 9.32 -12.76 3.94
C TYR A 426 8.15 -13.55 4.55
N LEU A 427 7.04 -13.68 3.82
CA LEU A 427 5.87 -14.44 4.27
C LEU A 427 6.19 -15.94 4.43
N GLU A 428 6.99 -16.52 3.52
CA GLU A 428 7.46 -17.90 3.64
C GLU A 428 8.35 -18.11 4.87
N ALA A 429 9.29 -17.19 5.11
CA ALA A 429 10.16 -17.25 6.28
C ALA A 429 9.38 -17.14 7.60
N GLN A 430 8.39 -16.25 7.67
CA GLN A 430 7.50 -16.15 8.83
C GLN A 430 6.63 -17.40 9.00
N SER A 431 6.16 -18.02 7.92
CA SER A 431 5.37 -19.24 7.96
C SER A 431 6.16 -20.46 8.43
N HIS A 432 7.42 -20.60 8.01
CA HIS A 432 8.28 -21.71 8.42
C HIS A 432 8.93 -21.51 9.81
N GLY A 433 9.01 -20.26 10.29
CA GLY A 433 9.58 -19.89 11.58
C GLY A 433 11.11 -20.00 11.63
N GLY A 434 11.77 -18.98 12.20
CA GLY A 434 13.21 -19.03 12.50
C GLY A 434 14.17 -18.73 11.35
N LEU A 435 13.68 -18.16 10.24
CA LEU A 435 14.50 -17.69 9.13
C LEU A 435 14.60 -16.16 9.15
N GLU A 436 15.82 -15.63 9.26
CA GLU A 436 16.09 -14.19 9.07
C GLU A 436 16.24 -13.90 7.57
N VAL A 437 15.33 -13.10 7.02
CA VAL A 437 15.39 -12.67 5.62
C VAL A 437 16.03 -11.29 5.53
N VAL A 438 17.18 -11.22 4.87
CA VAL A 438 17.87 -9.97 4.54
C VAL A 438 17.56 -9.61 3.09
N SER A 439 16.89 -8.48 2.87
CA SER A 439 16.60 -8.01 1.52
C SER A 439 17.89 -7.66 0.77
N GLU A 440 17.86 -7.80 -0.57
CA GLU A 440 19.00 -7.43 -1.41
C GLU A 440 19.37 -5.95 -1.23
N THR A 441 18.38 -5.09 -1.01
CA THR A 441 18.59 -3.66 -0.75
C THR A 441 19.42 -3.43 0.50
N ILE A 442 19.06 -4.08 1.63
CA ILE A 442 19.82 -3.98 2.89
C ILE A 442 21.23 -4.54 2.71
N LEU A 443 21.36 -5.67 2.01
CA LEU A 443 22.67 -6.26 1.73
C LEU A 443 23.55 -5.31 0.89
N ARG A 444 22.99 -4.68 -0.15
CA ARG A 444 23.70 -3.70 -0.99
C ARG A 444 24.09 -2.46 -0.20
N GLU A 445 23.19 -1.89 0.60
CA GLU A 445 23.51 -0.76 1.48
C GLU A 445 24.63 -1.10 2.46
N TYR A 446 24.59 -2.30 3.05
CA TYR A 446 25.66 -2.79 3.91
C TYR A 446 26.99 -2.93 3.17
N ILE A 447 26.99 -3.51 1.96
CA ILE A 447 28.18 -3.65 1.12
C ILE A 447 28.74 -2.28 0.74
N ASP A 448 27.89 -1.35 0.30
CA ASP A 448 28.28 0.00 -0.09
C ASP A 448 28.87 0.76 1.10
N ASN A 449 28.21 0.72 2.25
CA ASN A 449 28.78 1.27 3.48
C ASN A 449 30.13 0.60 3.79
N LYS A 450 30.22 -0.73 3.74
CA LYS A 450 31.48 -1.46 3.96
C LYS A 450 32.56 -1.16 2.90
N LEU A 451 32.24 -0.72 1.70
CA LEU A 451 33.23 -0.43 0.66
C LEU A 451 33.67 1.04 0.64
N PHE A 452 32.74 1.96 0.93
CA PHE A 452 32.91 3.41 0.83
C PHE A 452 33.03 4.13 2.17
N ARG A 453 32.90 3.41 3.30
CA ARG A 453 33.14 3.98 4.63
C ARG A 453 34.51 4.64 4.69
N LYS A 454 34.50 5.85 5.23
CA LYS A 454 35.70 6.61 5.52
C LYS A 454 36.14 6.40 6.97
N PHE A 455 37.44 6.52 7.19
CA PHE A 455 38.14 6.31 8.45
C PHE A 455 38.84 7.60 8.88
N ASP A 456 39.03 7.79 10.18
CA ASP A 456 39.65 8.99 10.71
C ASP A 456 41.18 8.96 10.63
N SER A 457 41.78 7.77 10.67
CA SER A 457 43.25 7.59 10.65
C SER A 457 43.68 6.29 9.97
N LEU A 458 44.96 6.20 9.59
CA LEU A 458 45.55 4.95 9.06
C LEU A 458 45.38 3.78 10.02
N GLN A 459 45.55 4.02 11.33
CA GLN A 459 45.38 2.99 12.36
C GLN A 459 43.96 2.42 12.34
N THR A 460 42.94 3.26 12.38
CA THR A 460 41.54 2.81 12.38
C THR A 460 41.16 2.04 11.11
N LEU A 461 41.73 2.45 9.96
CA LEU A 461 41.57 1.72 8.70
C LEU A 461 42.20 0.33 8.78
N PHE A 462 43.45 0.23 9.25
CA PHE A 462 44.15 -1.04 9.35
C PHE A 462 43.63 -1.94 10.47
N ASP A 463 43.02 -1.40 11.51
CA ASP A 463 42.34 -2.19 12.54
C ASP A 463 41.16 -2.96 11.93
N GLN A 464 40.38 -2.29 11.08
CA GLN A 464 39.24 -2.90 10.39
C GLN A 464 39.63 -3.71 9.14
N TYR A 465 40.63 -3.29 8.36
CA TYR A 465 41.14 -4.01 7.20
C TYR A 465 42.57 -4.49 7.43
N THR A 466 42.82 -5.78 7.28
CA THR A 466 44.14 -6.37 7.49
C THR A 466 45.21 -5.90 6.50
N ASP A 467 44.81 -5.59 5.26
CA ASP A 467 45.73 -5.23 4.17
C ASP A 467 45.07 -4.33 3.12
N VAL A 468 45.91 -3.58 2.38
CA VAL A 468 45.46 -2.72 1.29
C VAL A 468 46.31 -2.96 0.03
N SER A 469 45.71 -2.90 -1.17
CA SER A 469 46.47 -3.08 -2.43
C SER A 469 47.24 -1.86 -2.89
N SER A 470 46.76 -0.65 -2.61
CA SER A 470 47.34 0.58 -3.13
C SER A 470 47.18 1.75 -2.15
N PRO A 471 48.18 2.63 -2.02
CA PRO A 471 48.07 3.86 -1.22
C PRO A 471 46.89 4.75 -1.67
N ARG A 472 46.51 4.70 -2.95
CA ARG A 472 45.36 5.46 -3.47
C ARG A 472 44.04 5.08 -2.80
N ILE A 473 43.85 3.79 -2.48
CA ILE A 473 42.63 3.33 -1.81
C ILE A 473 42.56 3.91 -0.40
N VAL A 474 43.71 3.95 0.28
CA VAL A 474 43.83 4.56 1.60
C VAL A 474 43.49 6.04 1.54
N PHE A 475 44.07 6.77 0.58
CA PHE A 475 43.79 8.20 0.37
C PHE A 475 42.29 8.50 0.19
N HIS A 476 41.56 7.70 -0.59
CA HIS A 476 40.11 7.93 -0.78
C HIS A 476 39.24 7.46 0.40
N ARG A 477 39.78 6.63 1.29
CA ARG A 477 39.09 6.07 2.45
C ARG A 477 39.37 6.81 3.76
N LEU A 478 40.21 7.84 3.75
CA LEU A 478 40.41 8.69 4.93
C LEU A 478 39.51 9.93 4.85
N ASN A 479 39.01 10.38 6.00
CA ASN A 479 38.28 11.65 6.12
C ASN A 479 39.21 12.83 5.79
N ASN A 480 40.41 12.82 6.35
CA ASN A 480 41.47 13.81 6.11
C ASN A 480 42.70 13.07 5.57
N PRO A 481 42.85 12.95 4.23
CA PRO A 481 43.94 12.18 3.69
C PRO A 481 45.26 12.92 3.78
N ASP A 482 46.20 12.36 4.53
CA ASP A 482 47.58 12.83 4.61
C ASP A 482 48.53 11.80 3.97
N LEU A 483 49.28 12.24 2.97
CA LEU A 483 50.29 11.41 2.32
C LEU A 483 51.58 11.35 3.13
N GLU A 484 51.87 12.36 3.95
CA GLU A 484 53.05 12.39 4.80
C GLU A 484 52.97 11.29 5.85
N GLU A 485 51.84 11.15 6.55
CA GLU A 485 51.56 10.05 7.49
C GLU A 485 51.80 8.66 6.85
N TRP A 486 51.35 8.45 5.60
CA TRP A 486 51.60 7.20 4.89
C TRP A 486 53.09 6.93 4.65
N TRP A 487 53.84 7.96 4.27
CA TRP A 487 55.27 7.85 4.05
C TRP A 487 56.04 7.64 5.36
N GLU A 488 55.64 8.30 6.44
CA GLU A 488 56.21 8.08 7.79
C GLU A 488 56.06 6.63 8.22
N TRP A 489 54.86 6.05 8.10
CA TRP A 489 54.61 4.64 8.44
C TRP A 489 55.38 3.67 7.54
N ARG A 490 55.67 4.08 6.30
CA ARG A 490 56.47 3.30 5.36
C ARG A 490 57.96 3.37 5.65
N ASP A 491 58.45 4.52 6.12
CA ASP A 491 59.86 4.74 6.48
C ASP A 491 60.19 4.19 7.88
N SER A 492 59.20 4.11 8.77
CA SER A 492 59.34 3.52 10.11
C SER A 492 59.29 1.99 10.14
N ASP A 493 59.13 1.34 8.98
CA ASP A 493 58.82 -0.10 8.85
C ASP A 493 57.50 -0.52 9.55
N SER A 494 56.62 0.44 9.87
CA SER A 494 55.29 0.14 10.43
C SER A 494 54.37 -0.52 9.39
N ILE A 495 54.56 -0.23 8.09
CA ILE A 495 53.83 -0.86 6.97
C ILE A 495 54.81 -1.54 6.02
N LEU A 496 54.73 -2.86 5.95
CA LEU A 496 55.52 -3.66 5.02
C LEU A 496 54.79 -3.85 3.69
N GLN A 497 55.55 -3.90 2.61
CA GLN A 497 55.04 -4.20 1.28
C GLN A 497 55.59 -5.54 0.82
N GLY A 498 54.70 -6.43 0.39
CA GLY A 498 55.07 -7.79 0.02
C GLY A 498 53.91 -8.51 -0.63
N ARG A 499 54.13 -9.76 -1.02
CA ARG A 499 53.09 -10.62 -1.58
C ARG A 499 52.44 -11.42 -0.44
N PHE A 500 51.40 -10.85 0.15
CA PHE A 500 50.70 -11.43 1.30
C PHE A 500 49.45 -12.20 0.85
N SER A 501 48.27 -11.59 0.97
CA SER A 501 46.97 -12.20 0.65
C SER A 501 46.93 -12.78 -0.77
N SER A 502 46.88 -14.11 -0.87
CA SER A 502 46.87 -14.88 -2.12
C SER A 502 48.04 -14.56 -3.06
N GLY A 503 49.22 -14.22 -2.53
CA GLY A 503 50.41 -13.89 -3.32
C GLY A 503 50.31 -12.56 -4.09
N ARG A 504 49.30 -11.74 -3.81
CA ARG A 504 49.15 -10.40 -4.41
C ARG A 504 49.99 -9.38 -3.67
N LEU A 505 50.51 -8.39 -4.39
CA LEU A 505 51.25 -7.28 -3.79
C LEU A 505 50.30 -6.43 -2.94
N ARG A 506 50.58 -6.35 -1.64
CA ARG A 506 49.77 -5.64 -0.65
C ARG A 506 50.68 -4.88 0.33
N TYR A 507 50.06 -3.95 1.05
CA TYR A 507 50.61 -3.24 2.19
C TYR A 507 49.94 -3.77 3.46
N VAL A 508 50.75 -4.20 4.43
CA VAL A 508 50.30 -4.84 5.66
C VAL A 508 51.04 -4.21 6.83
N PRO A 509 50.35 -3.84 7.93
CA PRO A 509 51.00 -3.30 9.11
C PRO A 509 51.81 -4.40 9.82
N ALA A 510 52.97 -4.05 10.35
CA ALA A 510 53.94 -5.01 10.90
C ALA A 510 53.34 -5.92 11.99
N ASN A 511 52.47 -5.36 12.82
CA ASN A 511 51.79 -6.07 13.91
C ASN A 511 50.81 -7.17 13.44
N LYS A 512 50.41 -7.20 12.16
CA LYS A 512 49.48 -8.22 11.61
C LYS A 512 50.16 -9.27 10.76
N ILE A 513 51.47 -9.20 10.57
CA ILE A 513 52.22 -10.08 9.68
C ILE A 513 52.24 -11.53 10.17
N GLY A 514 52.31 -11.75 11.49
CA GLY A 514 52.30 -13.09 12.08
C GLY A 514 51.11 -13.94 11.64
N MET A 515 49.93 -13.33 11.45
CA MET A 515 48.75 -14.03 10.93
C MET A 515 48.97 -14.56 9.51
N TYR A 516 49.59 -13.77 8.63
CA TYR A 516 49.90 -14.19 7.26
C TYR A 516 51.01 -15.23 7.23
N GLN A 517 52.04 -15.08 8.06
CA GLN A 517 53.13 -16.06 8.17
C GLN A 517 52.59 -17.43 8.61
N THR A 518 51.71 -17.46 9.60
CA THR A 518 51.09 -18.69 10.09
C THR A 518 50.27 -19.40 9.01
N LEU A 519 49.54 -18.65 8.17
CA LEU A 519 48.64 -19.22 7.17
C LEU A 519 49.31 -19.57 5.83
N PHE A 520 50.30 -18.77 5.41
CA PHE A 520 50.79 -18.80 4.02
C PHE A 520 52.30 -19.02 3.88
N ARG A 521 53.09 -18.96 4.96
CA ARG A 521 54.55 -19.15 4.87
C ARG A 521 54.86 -20.57 4.43
N ARG A 522 55.85 -20.70 3.55
CA ARG A 522 56.35 -21.99 3.05
C ARG A 522 57.86 -22.03 3.15
N GLU A 523 58.42 -23.23 3.19
CA GLU A 523 59.86 -23.41 3.19
C GLU A 523 60.51 -22.95 1.87
N VAL A 524 61.78 -22.58 1.96
CA VAL A 524 62.57 -22.15 0.79
C VAL A 524 62.98 -23.39 -0.01
N ILE A 525 62.51 -23.49 -1.25
CA ILE A 525 62.84 -24.60 -2.15
C ILE A 525 63.67 -24.05 -3.32
N GLY A 526 64.86 -24.63 -3.53
CA GLY A 526 65.73 -24.36 -4.67
C GLY A 526 67.08 -23.72 -4.31
N LYS A 527 68.09 -24.00 -5.14
CA LYS A 527 69.48 -23.55 -4.89
C LYS A 527 69.62 -22.03 -4.98
N VAL A 528 69.01 -21.40 -5.99
CA VAL A 528 69.09 -19.94 -6.21
C VAL A 528 68.37 -19.19 -5.09
N GLN A 529 67.21 -19.67 -4.66
CA GLN A 529 66.43 -19.08 -3.57
C GLN A 529 67.22 -19.09 -2.25
N ASN A 530 67.85 -20.22 -1.90
CA ASN A 530 68.70 -20.31 -0.71
C ASN A 530 69.91 -19.38 -0.77
N LEU A 531 70.59 -19.28 -1.92
CA LEU A 531 71.69 -18.34 -2.12
C LEU A 531 71.24 -16.88 -1.92
N ILE A 532 70.09 -16.49 -2.45
CA ILE A 532 69.52 -15.14 -2.26
C ILE A 532 69.22 -14.88 -0.79
N VAL A 533 68.64 -15.85 -0.07
CA VAL A 533 68.36 -15.73 1.37
C VAL A 533 69.66 -15.56 2.16
N ASP A 534 70.69 -16.36 1.89
CA ASP A 534 71.98 -16.26 2.56
C ASP A 534 72.67 -14.92 2.30
N MET A 535 72.57 -14.38 1.09
CA MET A 535 73.07 -13.04 0.77
C MET A 535 72.32 -11.96 1.55
N LEU A 536 70.99 -12.01 1.57
CA LEU A 536 70.17 -11.07 2.31
C LEU A 536 70.38 -11.17 3.84
N ARG A 537 70.87 -12.31 4.37
CA ARG A 537 71.31 -12.42 5.77
C ARG A 537 72.62 -11.69 6.03
N ARG A 538 73.53 -11.63 5.05
CA ARG A 538 74.86 -11.02 5.18
C ARG A 538 74.84 -9.51 4.94
N SER A 539 74.08 -9.05 3.95
CA SER A 539 74.08 -7.64 3.52
C SER A 539 72.69 -7.12 3.12
N PRO A 540 71.70 -7.04 4.04
CA PRO A 540 70.42 -6.40 3.74
C PRO A 540 70.53 -4.86 3.81
N PRO A 541 69.77 -4.09 3.01
CA PRO A 541 68.86 -4.49 1.93
C PRO A 541 69.56 -4.47 0.54
N MET A 542 69.20 -5.38 -0.36
CA MET A 542 69.82 -5.47 -1.70
C MET A 542 68.83 -5.18 -2.83
N THR A 543 69.29 -4.59 -3.93
CA THR A 543 68.50 -4.45 -5.16
C THR A 543 68.59 -5.70 -6.03
N LYS A 544 67.60 -5.89 -6.92
CA LYS A 544 67.64 -6.97 -7.93
C LYS A 544 68.94 -6.94 -8.75
N GLY A 545 69.43 -5.75 -9.10
CA GLY A 545 70.65 -5.57 -9.88
C GLY A 545 71.91 -6.03 -9.13
N GLU A 546 72.02 -5.71 -7.84
CA GLU A 546 73.11 -6.16 -6.98
C GLU A 546 73.13 -7.69 -6.85
N ILE A 547 71.96 -8.29 -6.58
CA ILE A 547 71.81 -9.76 -6.48
C ILE A 547 72.22 -10.44 -7.80
N THR A 548 71.81 -9.91 -8.95
CA THR A 548 72.18 -10.49 -10.25
C THR A 548 73.68 -10.38 -10.53
N LYS A 549 74.31 -9.26 -10.13
CA LYS A 549 75.73 -9.02 -10.39
C LYS A 549 76.63 -9.90 -9.52
N GLU A 550 76.25 -10.11 -8.27
CA GLU A 550 77.04 -10.88 -7.31
C GLU A 550 76.86 -12.40 -7.47
N LEU A 551 75.69 -12.86 -7.93
CA LEU A 551 75.48 -14.28 -8.23
C LEU A 551 75.94 -14.70 -9.63
N GLU A 552 76.23 -13.74 -10.52
CA GLU A 552 76.53 -13.99 -11.95
C GLU A 552 75.43 -14.80 -12.68
N ILE A 553 74.16 -14.63 -12.26
CA ILE A 553 72.99 -15.34 -12.83
C ILE A 553 72.15 -14.40 -13.70
N LYS A 554 71.52 -14.95 -14.75
CA LYS A 554 70.55 -14.23 -15.60
C LYS A 554 69.41 -13.61 -14.78
N THR A 555 69.06 -12.37 -15.13
CA THR A 555 68.04 -11.54 -14.47
C THR A 555 66.66 -12.21 -14.34
N GLU A 556 66.24 -13.02 -15.31
CA GLU A 556 64.96 -13.72 -15.32
C GLU A 556 64.87 -14.79 -14.22
N VAL A 557 65.96 -15.51 -13.97
CA VAL A 557 66.02 -16.56 -12.95
C VAL A 557 65.96 -15.94 -11.55
N VAL A 558 66.65 -14.81 -11.35
CA VAL A 558 66.59 -14.04 -10.10
C VAL A 558 65.20 -13.45 -9.89
N ASP A 559 64.51 -13.01 -10.94
CA ASP A 559 63.14 -12.49 -10.84
C ASP A 559 62.15 -13.56 -10.38
N GLY A 560 62.22 -14.76 -10.99
CA GLY A 560 61.40 -15.90 -10.58
C GLY A 560 61.69 -16.34 -9.15
N ALA A 561 62.96 -16.36 -8.75
CA ALA A 561 63.37 -16.71 -7.39
C ALA A 561 62.90 -15.67 -6.35
N LEU A 562 63.07 -14.38 -6.62
CA LEU A 562 62.58 -13.30 -5.75
C LEU A 562 61.06 -13.33 -5.61
N ARG A 563 60.34 -13.57 -6.72
CA ARG A 563 58.89 -13.71 -6.69
C ARG A 563 58.44 -14.89 -5.83
N SER A 564 59.09 -16.04 -5.97
CA SER A 564 58.81 -17.22 -5.15
C SER A 564 59.10 -16.97 -3.66
N LEU A 565 60.18 -16.27 -3.35
CA LEU A 565 60.52 -15.90 -1.96
C LEU A 565 59.54 -14.88 -1.37
N GLU A 566 59.03 -13.92 -2.15
CA GLU A 566 57.96 -13.01 -1.73
C GLU A 566 56.64 -13.76 -1.47
N GLU A 567 56.24 -14.65 -2.40
CA GLU A 567 55.01 -15.45 -2.28
C GLU A 567 55.06 -16.43 -1.10
N ASN A 568 56.25 -16.93 -0.73
CA ASN A 568 56.46 -17.79 0.43
C ASN A 568 56.65 -17.02 1.75
N LEU A 569 56.50 -15.68 1.75
CA LEU A 569 56.66 -14.80 2.91
C LEU A 569 58.05 -14.90 3.58
N ILE A 570 59.10 -15.07 2.77
CA ILE A 570 60.49 -15.11 3.24
C ILE A 570 61.14 -13.73 3.15
N ILE A 571 60.76 -12.95 2.13
CA ILE A 571 61.29 -11.61 1.89
C ILE A 571 60.14 -10.61 1.69
N HIS A 572 60.43 -9.34 1.96
CA HIS A 572 59.54 -8.22 1.65
C HIS A 572 60.31 -7.08 0.98
N ARG A 573 59.57 -6.13 0.41
CA ARG A 573 60.14 -4.94 -0.22
C ARG A 573 60.42 -3.89 0.83
N TYR A 574 61.69 -3.56 0.95
CA TYR A 574 62.22 -2.57 1.87
C TYR A 574 62.25 -1.18 1.22
N ASN A 575 61.85 -0.16 1.98
CA ASN A 575 61.57 1.16 1.42
C ASN A 575 62.19 2.36 2.15
N ARG A 576 62.92 2.16 3.25
CA ARG A 576 63.44 3.26 4.07
C ARG A 576 64.35 4.19 3.29
N HIS A 577 64.10 5.50 3.38
CA HIS A 577 64.84 6.56 2.67
C HIS A 577 64.84 6.41 1.14
N ARG A 578 63.81 5.78 0.58
CA ARG A 578 63.68 5.64 -0.86
C ARG A 578 63.36 7.00 -1.48
N ASN A 579 64.18 7.42 -2.43
CA ASN A 579 63.82 8.50 -3.33
C ASN A 579 62.58 8.07 -4.16
N PRO A 580 61.44 8.79 -4.12
CA PRO A 580 60.20 8.43 -4.82
C PRO A 580 60.37 8.13 -6.31
N TRP A 581 61.46 8.65 -6.90
CA TRP A 581 61.80 8.55 -8.32
C TRP A 581 62.67 7.32 -8.68
N THR A 582 63.06 6.49 -7.71
CA THR A 582 63.86 5.28 -7.96
C THR A 582 62.98 4.06 -8.26
N THR A 583 63.18 3.45 -9.42
CA THR A 583 62.39 2.31 -9.93
C THR A 583 62.80 0.96 -9.36
N HIS A 584 63.95 0.87 -8.68
CA HIS A 584 64.49 -0.39 -8.19
C HIS A 584 63.96 -0.73 -6.79
N ASN A 585 63.28 -1.88 -6.68
CA ASN A 585 62.90 -2.40 -5.37
C ASN A 585 64.12 -2.94 -4.64
N ARG A 586 64.20 -2.67 -3.34
CA ARG A 586 65.16 -3.28 -2.42
C ARG A 586 64.45 -4.39 -1.63
N TYR A 587 65.13 -5.49 -1.40
CA TYR A 587 64.58 -6.65 -0.71
C TYR A 587 65.28 -6.86 0.63
N ARG A 588 64.51 -7.30 1.62
CA ARG A 588 64.97 -7.65 2.96
C ARG A 588 64.25 -8.91 3.44
N ILE A 589 64.91 -9.70 4.27
CA ILE A 589 64.27 -10.85 4.92
C ILE A 589 63.12 -10.33 5.79
N LEU A 590 61.98 -11.02 5.68
CA LEU A 590 60.86 -10.79 6.56
C LEU A 590 61.17 -11.45 7.90
N ASN A 591 61.22 -10.65 8.98
CA ASN A 591 61.43 -11.18 10.32
C ASN A 591 60.26 -12.08 10.72
N ASP A 592 60.50 -12.97 11.68
CA ASP A 592 59.44 -13.76 12.30
C ASP A 592 58.68 -12.86 13.27
N TYR A 593 57.36 -12.75 13.09
CA TYR A 593 56.47 -11.87 13.86
C TYR A 593 55.42 -12.64 14.63
#